data_AF-A0A968ZR74-F1
#
_entry.id   AF-A0A968ZR74-F1
#
_cell.length_a   1.000
_cell.length_b   1.000
_cell.length_c   1.000
_cell.angle_alpha   90.00
_cell.angle_beta   90.00
_cell.angle_gamma   90.00
#
_symmetry.space_group_name_H-M   'P 1'
#
loop_
_entity.id
_entity.type
_entity.pdbx_description
1 polymer ?
#
loop_
_entity_poly.entity_id
_entity_poly.type
_entity_poly.pdbx_seq_one_letter_code
_entity_poly.pdbx_strand_id
1 'polypeptide(L)'
;MEPSLMWQASWLYLEMYLVKLGVVHASFVLLVVEGAPWIWPRIPALLKRLGLCTEQVIELVDFYHAAENLREFSQLVIGKHKQAKAWFEKARSTLRYKSTSTTSSAIPC
;
A
#
# COMPACT_ATOMS: atom_id res chain seq x y z
N MET A 1 5.63 10.24 19.02
CA MET A 1 4.97 9.17 19.79
C MET A 1 5.88 7.96 19.71
N GLU A 2 6.54 7.60 20.81
CA GLU A 2 7.45 6.45 20.85
C GLU A 2 6.67 5.16 20.60
N PRO A 3 7.08 4.27 19.68
CA PRO A 3 6.39 3.01 19.43
C PRO A 3 6.48 2.12 20.67
N SER A 4 5.36 1.51 21.08
CA SER A 4 5.40 0.55 22.18
C SER A 4 6.29 -0.66 21.85
N LEU A 5 6.78 -1.37 22.88
CA LEU A 5 7.66 -2.53 22.72
C LEU A 5 7.12 -3.59 21.75
N MET A 6 5.80 -3.78 21.70
CA MET A 6 5.14 -4.71 20.79
C MET A 6 5.33 -4.32 19.31
N TRP A 7 5.28 -3.02 19.00
CA TRP A 7 5.49 -2.51 17.66
C TRP A 7 6.95 -2.69 17.21
N GLN A 8 7.89 -2.45 18.12
CA GLN A 8 9.32 -2.66 17.84
C GLN A 8 9.63 -4.14 17.57
N ALA A 9 9.06 -5.05 18.37
CA ALA A 9 9.22 -6.49 18.17
C ALA A 9 8.64 -6.94 16.83
N SER A 10 7.45 -6.47 16.47
CA SER A 10 6.81 -6.82 15.19
C SER A 10 7.66 -6.38 13.99
N TRP A 11 8.30 -5.21 14.07
CA TRP A 11 9.19 -4.71 13.04
C TRP A 11 10.45 -5.57 12.89
N LEU A 12 11.07 -5.96 14.01
CA LEU A 12 12.23 -6.83 14.02
C LEU A 12 11.90 -8.21 13.41
N TYR A 13 10.74 -8.77 13.75
CA TYR A 13 10.28 -10.04 13.17
C TYR A 13 10.11 -9.95 11.65
N LEU A 14 9.52 -8.85 11.15
CA LEU A 14 9.41 -8.63 9.71
C LEU A 14 10.78 -8.57 9.04
N GLU A 15 11.71 -7.79 9.59
CA GLU A 15 13.07 -7.66 9.06
C GLU A 15 13.79 -9.01 9.01
N MET A 16 13.78 -9.76 10.12
CA MET A 16 14.37 -11.11 10.18
C MET A 16 13.73 -12.07 9.17
N TYR A 17 12.41 -11.99 8.98
CA TYR A 17 11.69 -12.85 8.06
C TYR A 17 12.05 -12.53 6.59
N LEU A 18 12.16 -11.25 6.24
CA LEU A 18 12.59 -10.81 4.90
C LEU A 18 14.03 -11.26 4.60
N VAL A 19 14.94 -11.15 5.58
CA VAL A 19 16.31 -11.68 5.45
C VAL A 19 16.30 -13.19 5.25
N LYS A 20 15.51 -13.92 6.04
CA LYS A 20 15.37 -15.38 5.92
C LYS A 20 14.84 -15.81 4.56
N LEU A 21 13.92 -15.03 3.98
CA LEU A 21 13.41 -15.26 2.62
C LEU A 21 14.43 -14.89 1.52
N GLY A 22 15.54 -14.25 1.88
CA GLY A 22 16.54 -13.80 0.92
C GLY A 22 16.05 -12.65 0.06
N VAL A 23 15.28 -11.71 0.64
CA VAL A 23 14.62 -10.59 -0.08
C VAL A 23 15.55 -9.80 -1.01
N VAL A 24 16.84 -9.74 -0.71
CA VAL A 24 17.87 -9.08 -1.55
C VAL A 24 18.00 -9.70 -2.95
N HIS A 25 17.60 -10.96 -3.12
CA HIS A 25 17.59 -11.65 -4.41
C HIS A 25 16.27 -11.48 -5.18
N ALA A 26 15.26 -10.82 -4.59
CA ALA A 26 14.00 -10.58 -5.27
C ALA A 26 14.20 -9.59 -6.42
N SER A 27 13.67 -9.91 -7.60
CA SER A 27 13.68 -8.97 -8.72
C SER A 27 12.83 -7.73 -8.40
N PHE A 28 11.68 -7.95 -7.76
CA PHE A 28 10.77 -6.91 -7.29
C PHE A 28 10.09 -7.32 -5.99
N VAL A 29 9.73 -6.33 -5.18
CA VAL A 29 8.85 -6.45 -4.01
C VAL A 29 7.60 -5.62 -4.26
N LEU A 30 6.45 -6.29 -4.32
CA LEU A 30 5.14 -5.63 -4.37
C LEU A 30 4.61 -5.48 -2.94
N LEU A 31 4.61 -4.25 -2.43
CA LEU A 31 4.02 -3.90 -1.15
C LEU A 31 2.53 -3.58 -1.35
N VAL A 32 1.64 -4.47 -0.89
CA VAL A 32 0.19 -4.28 -0.92
C VAL A 32 -0.32 -4.02 0.49
N VAL A 33 -0.82 -2.82 0.78
CA VAL A 33 -1.16 -2.38 2.14
C VAL A 33 -2.41 -1.52 2.19
N GLU A 34 -2.98 -1.35 3.39
CA GLU A 34 -4.20 -0.56 3.64
C GLU A 34 -4.07 0.96 3.38
N GLY A 35 -2.84 1.45 3.14
CA GLY A 35 -2.57 2.84 2.83
C GLY A 35 -2.38 3.77 4.03
N ALA A 36 -2.19 3.21 5.23
CA ALA A 36 -1.87 4.00 6.42
C ALA A 36 -0.60 4.86 6.19
N PRO A 37 -0.63 6.18 6.45
CA PRO A 37 0.45 7.10 6.07
C PRO A 37 1.85 6.75 6.61
N TRP A 38 1.91 6.05 7.74
CA TRP A 38 3.17 5.66 8.38
C TRP A 38 3.87 4.49 7.68
N ILE A 39 3.17 3.72 6.83
CA ILE A 39 3.73 2.56 6.13
C ILE A 39 4.68 2.99 5.01
N TRP A 40 4.23 3.95 4.19
CA TRP A 40 4.92 4.43 2.98
C TRP A 40 6.35 4.93 3.19
N PRO A 41 6.69 5.64 4.29
CA PRO A 41 8.10 5.99 4.53
C PRO A 41 8.90 4.86 5.19
N ARG A 42 8.26 3.88 5.84
CA ARG A 42 8.94 2.92 6.72
C ARG A 42 9.33 1.62 6.03
N ILE A 43 8.42 0.99 5.29
CA ILE A 43 8.71 -0.30 4.62
C ILE A 43 9.73 -0.12 3.49
N PRO A 44 9.60 0.88 2.59
CA PRO A 44 10.63 1.14 1.58
C PRO A 44 11.99 1.46 2.20
N ALA A 45 12.03 2.19 3.32
CA ALA A 45 13.27 2.45 4.03
C ALA A 45 13.91 1.16 4.60
N LEU A 46 13.10 0.25 5.15
CA LEU A 46 13.58 -1.08 5.58
C LEU A 46 14.15 -1.87 4.40
N LEU A 47 13.41 -1.98 3.29
CA LEU A 47 13.86 -2.72 2.11
C LEU A 47 15.14 -2.14 1.52
N LYS A 48 15.28 -0.81 1.50
CA LYS A 48 16.51 -0.13 1.10
C LYS A 48 17.70 -0.48 1.99
N ARG A 49 17.52 -0.52 3.32
CA ARG A 49 18.58 -0.96 4.25
C ARG A 49 18.97 -2.42 4.05
N LEU A 50 18.02 -3.26 3.64
CA LEU A 50 18.24 -4.68 3.31
C LEU A 50 18.90 -4.89 1.94
N GLY A 51 19.15 -3.82 1.18
CA GLY A 51 19.91 -3.87 -0.08
C GLY A 51 19.06 -3.80 -1.35
N LEU A 52 17.76 -3.50 -1.26
CA LEU A 52 16.93 -3.31 -2.45
C LEU A 52 17.05 -1.88 -2.99
N CYS A 53 17.06 -1.76 -4.31
CA CYS A 53 16.93 -0.49 -5.00
C CYS A 53 15.48 0.00 -4.96
N THR A 54 15.27 1.32 -5.01
CA THR A 54 13.92 1.92 -4.94
C THR A 54 13.05 1.47 -6.12
N GLU A 55 13.65 1.23 -7.27
CA GLU A 55 12.99 0.80 -8.51
C GLU A 55 12.47 -0.65 -8.41
N GLN A 56 12.99 -1.43 -7.47
CA GLN A 56 12.55 -2.80 -7.21
C GLN A 56 11.33 -2.85 -6.29
N VAL A 57 10.98 -1.75 -5.64
CA VAL A 57 9.84 -1.69 -4.70
C VAL A 57 8.65 -1.04 -5.39
N ILE A 58 7.56 -1.79 -5.51
CA ILE A 58 6.29 -1.33 -6.07
C ILE A 58 5.29 -1.19 -4.93
N GLU A 59 4.75 0.00 -4.75
CA GLU A 59 3.81 0.33 -3.68
C GLU A 59 2.37 0.36 -4.22
N LEU A 60 1.46 -0.39 -3.59
CA LEU A 60 0.06 -0.50 -4.01
C LEU A 60 -0.87 -0.43 -2.80
N VAL A 61 -1.92 0.39 -2.91
CA VAL A 61 -3.04 0.35 -1.97
C VAL A 61 -3.90 -0.87 -2.28
N ASP A 62 -4.19 -1.67 -1.26
CA ASP A 62 -5.09 -2.81 -1.39
C ASP A 62 -6.49 -2.37 -1.89
N PHE A 63 -7.02 -3.13 -2.84
CA PHE A 63 -8.31 -2.83 -3.47
C PHE A 63 -9.47 -2.75 -2.46
N TYR A 64 -9.51 -3.65 -1.49
CA TYR A 64 -10.60 -3.71 -0.53
C TYR A 64 -10.54 -2.54 0.42
N HIS A 65 -9.35 -2.18 0.93
CA HIS A 65 -9.19 -0.99 1.75
C HIS A 65 -9.51 0.31 0.99
N ALA A 66 -9.07 0.43 -0.27
CA ALA A 66 -9.47 1.55 -1.11
C ALA A 66 -10.99 1.61 -1.33
N ALA A 67 -11.64 0.46 -1.57
CA ALA A 67 -13.09 0.40 -1.72
C ALA A 67 -13.84 0.72 -0.42
N GLU A 68 -13.32 0.32 0.73
CA GLU A 68 -13.91 0.65 2.03
C GLU A 68 -13.91 2.16 2.28
N ASN A 69 -12.77 2.83 2.05
CA ASN A 69 -12.68 4.29 2.12
C ASN A 69 -13.69 4.98 1.18
N LEU A 70 -13.87 4.47 -0.05
CA LEU A 70 -14.89 4.99 -0.97
C LEU A 70 -16.31 4.78 -0.46
N ARG A 71 -16.59 3.65 0.19
CA ARG A 71 -17.90 3.37 0.79
C ARG A 71 -18.19 4.35 1.92
N GLU A 72 -17.28 4.51 2.87
CA GLU A 72 -17.41 5.44 3.99
C GLU A 72 -17.61 6.88 3.49
N PHE A 73 -16.77 7.32 2.54
CA PHE A 73 -16.92 8.62 1.89
C PHE A 73 -18.31 8.80 1.28
N SER A 74 -18.81 7.80 0.55
CA SER A 74 -20.13 7.87 -0.09
C SER A 74 -21.26 8.04 0.92
N GLN A 75 -21.17 7.36 2.07
CA GLN A 75 -22.18 7.42 3.13
C GLN A 75 -22.17 8.79 3.83
N LEU A 76 -20.98 9.36 4.04
CA LEU A 76 -20.81 10.65 4.72
C LEU A 76 -21.18 11.84 3.83
N VAL A 77 -20.84 11.81 2.54
CA VAL A 77 -20.89 12.99 1.66
C VAL A 77 -22.08 13.00 0.71
N ILE A 78 -22.49 11.85 0.17
CA ILE A 78 -23.58 11.78 -0.84
C ILE A 78 -24.97 11.76 -0.17
N GLY A 79 -25.08 11.21 1.04
CA GLY A 79 -26.34 11.17 1.80
C GLY A 79 -27.24 9.99 1.42
N LYS A 80 -28.38 10.24 0.76
CA LYS A 80 -29.49 9.26 0.58
C LYS A 80 -28.97 7.86 0.19
N HIS A 81 -29.38 6.84 0.94
CA HIS A 81 -28.85 5.46 0.85
C HIS A 81 -28.73 4.90 -0.58
N LYS A 82 -29.74 5.13 -1.45
CA LYS A 82 -29.68 4.67 -2.85
C LYS A 82 -28.64 5.41 -3.69
N GLN A 83 -28.49 6.72 -3.50
CA GLN A 83 -27.54 7.56 -4.25
C GLN A 83 -26.10 7.28 -3.80
N ALA A 84 -25.86 7.17 -2.50
CA ALA A 84 -24.56 6.77 -1.95
C ALA A 84 -24.12 5.39 -2.47
N LYS A 85 -25.03 4.40 -2.46
CA LYS A 85 -24.75 3.05 -2.99
C LYS A 85 -24.41 3.08 -4.49
N ALA A 86 -25.21 3.77 -5.31
CA ALA A 86 -24.97 3.85 -6.75
C ALA A 86 -23.64 4.56 -7.07
N TRP A 87 -23.32 5.63 -6.33
CA TRP A 87 -22.04 6.32 -6.46
C TRP A 87 -20.88 5.40 -6.08
N PHE A 88 -20.98 4.69 -4.95
CA PHE A 88 -19.95 3.76 -4.49
C PHE A 88 -19.70 2.64 -5.50
N GLU A 89 -20.76 2.02 -6.04
CA GLU A 89 -20.62 0.96 -7.05
C GLU A 89 -19.90 1.46 -8.30
N LYS A 90 -20.21 2.68 -8.75
CA LYS A 90 -19.52 3.34 -9.86
C LYS A 90 -18.05 3.60 -9.53
N ALA A 91 -17.74 4.23 -8.41
CA ALA A 91 -16.36 4.54 -8.00
C ALA A 91 -15.51 3.27 -7.75
N ARG A 92 -16.10 2.24 -7.15
CA ARG A 92 -15.42 0.94 -6.98
C ARG A 92 -15.14 0.26 -8.31
N SER A 93 -16.02 0.40 -9.31
CA SER A 93 -15.79 -0.19 -10.63
C SER A 93 -14.57 0.41 -11.34
N THR A 94 -14.29 1.70 -11.13
CA THR A 94 -13.10 2.35 -11.69
C THR A 94 -11.80 1.90 -11.04
N LEU A 95 -11.85 1.29 -9.85
CA LEU A 95 -10.68 0.65 -9.24
C LEU A 95 -10.36 -0.72 -9.87
N ARG A 96 -11.31 -1.36 -10.57
CA ARG A 96 -11.12 -2.69 -11.22
C ARG A 96 -10.64 -2.60 -12.67
N TYR A 97 -10.94 -1.50 -13.35
CA TYR A 97 -10.66 -1.30 -14.77
C TYR A 97 -9.78 -0.06 -14.96
N LYS A 98 -8.66 -0.23 -15.69
CA LYS A 98 -7.58 0.75 -15.86
C LYS A 98 -8.06 2.15 -16.29
N SER A 99 -7.60 3.17 -15.58
CA SER A 99 -7.07 4.35 -16.28
C SER A 99 -5.66 4.00 -16.75
N THR A 100 -5.40 4.12 -18.05
CA THR A 100 -4.07 3.97 -18.63
C THR A 100 -3.21 5.15 -18.22
N SER A 101 -2.39 4.99 -17.19
CA SER A 101 -1.27 5.89 -16.92
C SER A 101 0.03 5.11 -16.92
N THR A 102 0.77 5.36 -17.98
CA THR A 102 2.14 4.98 -18.33
C THR A 102 3.11 4.99 -17.13
N THR A 103 3.73 3.84 -16.86
CA THR A 103 5.07 3.71 -16.24
C THR A 103 6.08 4.51 -17.07
N SER A 104 7.19 5.07 -16.62
CA SER A 104 7.98 5.10 -15.39
C SER A 104 9.08 6.14 -15.68
N SER A 105 9.62 6.85 -14.68
CA SER A 105 11.04 7.21 -14.76
C SER A 105 11.74 6.70 -13.52
N ALA A 106 12.35 5.53 -13.66
CA ALA A 106 13.41 5.09 -12.77
C ALA A 106 14.60 6.07 -12.93
N ILE A 107 15.01 6.70 -11.84
CA ILE A 107 16.34 7.29 -11.74
C ILE A 107 17.25 6.11 -11.42
N PRO A 108 18.18 5.71 -12.30
CA PRO A 108 19.11 4.64 -11.96
C PRO A 108 19.98 5.10 -10.78
N CYS A 109 20.36 4.16 -9.91
CA CYS A 109 21.26 4.46 -8.80
C CYS A 109 22.64 4.92 -9.29
#